data_AF-A0A934LUM0-F1
#
_entry.id   AF-A0A934LUM0-F1
#
_cell.length_a   1.000
_cell.length_b   1.000
_cell.length_c   1.000
_cell.angle_alpha   90.00
_cell.angle_beta   90.00
_cell.angle_gamma   90.00
#
_symmetry.space_group_name_H-M   'P 1'
#
loop_
_entity.id
_entity.type
_entity.pdbx_description
1 polymer ?
#
loop_
_entity_poly.entity_id
_entity_poly.type
_entity_poly.pdbx_seq_one_letter_code
_entity_poly.pdbx_strand_id
1 'polypeptide(L)'
;GLIFVAVAGYVAAQGEFFWSAVIILMGAPLDAVDGAVARAMGRKDKFGALFDSTLDRYADGFIFMGLAYYFSGKGDQQAVLLSMAALLGTLLVSYVRARAEGLNLECKVGLFTRMERMFVILGMLLTGWVIPGLWILAIGTHFTTIQRIWHVYRAIQKQMTAG
;
A
#
# COMPACT_ATOMS: atom_id res chain seq x y z
N GLY A 1 -13.51 -5.48 -1.11
CA GLY A 1 -12.30 -4.72 -1.43
C GLY A 1 -11.53 -5.22 -2.63
N LEU A 2 -10.92 -6.41 -2.54
CA LEU A 2 -9.97 -6.91 -3.54
C LEU A 2 -10.45 -6.79 -5.00
N ILE A 3 -11.68 -7.24 -5.29
CA ILE A 3 -12.25 -7.19 -6.64
C ILE A 3 -12.33 -5.74 -7.15
N PHE A 4 -12.79 -4.80 -6.31
CA PHE A 4 -12.86 -3.38 -6.67
C PHE A 4 -11.47 -2.84 -7.02
N VAL A 5 -10.45 -3.17 -6.22
CA VAL A 5 -9.08 -2.69 -6.47
C VAL A 5 -8.47 -3.34 -7.71
N ALA A 6 -8.76 -4.62 -7.96
CA ALA A 6 -8.33 -5.31 -9.18
C ALA A 6 -8.96 -4.70 -10.44
N VAL A 7 -10.28 -4.45 -10.40
CA VAL A 7 -11.00 -3.77 -11.49
C VAL A 7 -10.48 -2.34 -11.66
N ALA A 8 -10.27 -1.59 -10.58
CA ALA A 8 -9.68 -0.26 -10.65
C ALA A 8 -8.27 -0.27 -11.28
N GLY A 9 -7.45 -1.28 -10.96
CA GLY A 9 -6.13 -1.47 -11.58
C GLY A 9 -6.23 -1.72 -13.07
N TYR A 10 -7.17 -2.55 -13.51
CA TYR A 10 -7.43 -2.77 -14.93
C TYR A 10 -7.92 -1.48 -15.64
N VAL A 11 -8.83 -0.73 -15.03
CA VAL A 11 -9.32 0.54 -15.57
C VAL A 11 -8.19 1.57 -15.69
N ALA A 12 -7.31 1.65 -14.69
CA ALA A 12 -6.10 2.48 -14.76
C ALA A 12 -5.16 2.03 -15.90
N ALA A 13 -5.06 0.73 -16.16
CA ALA A 13 -4.26 0.19 -17.26
C ALA A 13 -4.76 0.64 -18.65
N GLN A 14 -6.06 0.96 -18.77
CA GLN A 14 -6.64 1.53 -20.00
C GLN A 14 -6.45 3.06 -20.11
N GLY A 15 -5.87 3.72 -19.09
CA GLY A 15 -5.70 5.18 -19.03
C GLY A 15 -6.88 5.93 -18.42
N GLU A 16 -7.92 5.22 -17.98
CA GLU A 16 -9.15 5.79 -17.42
C GLU A 16 -8.98 6.10 -15.91
N PHE A 17 -8.02 6.97 -15.56
CA PHE A 17 -7.59 7.20 -14.17
C PHE A 17 -8.69 7.72 -13.25
N PHE A 18 -9.52 8.64 -13.73
CA PHE A 18 -10.63 9.17 -12.94
C PHE A 18 -11.60 8.06 -12.51
N TRP A 19 -11.99 7.20 -13.45
CA TRP A 19 -12.89 6.08 -13.17
C TRP A 19 -12.24 5.02 -12.28
N SER A 20 -10.94 4.78 -12.44
CA SER A 20 -10.18 3.95 -11.50
C SER A 20 -10.31 4.45 -10.06
N ALA A 21 -10.15 5.76 -9.82
CA ALA A 21 -10.33 6.35 -8.50
C ALA A 21 -11.76 6.21 -7.96
N VAL A 22 -12.77 6.44 -8.80
CA VAL A 22 -14.18 6.28 -8.42
C VAL A 22 -14.46 4.85 -7.97
N ILE A 23 -13.93 3.84 -8.67
CA ILE A 23 -14.09 2.42 -8.31
C ILE A 23 -13.43 2.12 -6.95
N ILE A 24 -12.23 2.66 -6.69
CA ILE A 24 -11.56 2.53 -5.38
C ILE A 24 -12.45 3.12 -4.27
N LEU A 25 -12.99 4.32 -4.50
CA LEU A 25 -13.88 5.00 -3.53
C LEU A 25 -15.17 4.22 -3.27
N MET A 26 -15.76 3.59 -4.29
CA MET A 26 -16.94 2.73 -4.11
C MET A 26 -16.64 1.46 -3.31
N GLY A 27 -15.42 0.91 -3.43
CA GLY A 27 -15.01 -0.27 -2.67
C GLY A 27 -14.72 -0.01 -1.19
N ALA A 28 -14.29 1.21 -0.84
CA ALA A 28 -13.80 1.54 0.50
C ALA A 28 -14.86 1.40 1.63
N PRO A 29 -16.12 1.84 1.46
CA PRO A 29 -17.17 1.63 2.47
C PRO A 29 -17.48 0.15 2.71
N LEU A 30 -17.46 -0.67 1.66
CA LEU A 30 -17.74 -2.11 1.75
C LEU A 30 -16.69 -2.81 2.61
N ASP A 31 -15.41 -2.47 2.43
CA ASP A 31 -14.32 -3.00 3.26
C ASP A 31 -14.45 -2.57 4.73
N ALA A 32 -14.89 -1.34 4.97
CA ALA A 32 -15.10 -0.85 6.33
C ALA A 32 -16.23 -1.61 7.04
N VAL A 33 -17.32 -1.91 6.32
CA VAL A 33 -18.45 -2.70 6.83
C VAL A 33 -18.03 -4.15 7.08
N ASP A 34 -17.37 -4.80 6.12
CA ASP A 34 -16.90 -6.18 6.26
C ASP A 34 -15.97 -6.33 7.47
N GLY A 35 -15.04 -5.37 7.66
CA GLY A 35 -14.16 -5.33 8.83
C GLY A 35 -14.90 -5.09 10.15
N ALA A 36 -15.93 -4.24 10.17
CA ALA A 36 -16.75 -4.00 11.36
C ALA A 36 -17.58 -5.24 11.74
N VAL A 37 -18.18 -5.91 10.75
CA VAL A 37 -18.95 -7.14 10.92
C VAL A 37 -18.05 -8.28 11.43
N ALA A 38 -16.86 -8.46 10.86
CA ALA A 38 -15.91 -9.47 11.31
C ALA A 38 -15.49 -9.27 12.78
N ARG A 39 -15.26 -8.02 13.21
CA ARG A 39 -14.96 -7.67 14.61
C ARG A 39 -16.14 -7.95 15.53
N ALA A 40 -17.36 -7.58 15.12
CA ALA A 40 -18.58 -7.83 15.90
C ALA A 40 -18.85 -9.33 16.11
N MET A 41 -18.49 -10.17 15.13
CA MET A 41 -18.61 -11.63 15.21
C MET A 41 -17.47 -12.31 16.00
N GLY A 42 -16.51 -11.56 16.56
CA GLY A 42 -15.42 -12.13 17.36
C GLY A 42 -14.47 -13.07 16.60
N ARG A 43 -14.47 -13.04 15.26
CA ARG A 43 -13.60 -13.91 14.45
C ARG A 43 -12.14 -13.51 14.62
N LYS A 44 -11.37 -14.28 15.40
CA LYS A 44 -9.92 -14.14 15.59
C LYS A 44 -9.18 -15.37 15.07
N ASP A 45 -9.35 -15.62 13.78
CA ASP A 45 -8.66 -16.68 13.05
C ASP A 45 -7.25 -16.19 12.64
N LYS A 46 -6.20 -16.91 13.06
CA LYS A 46 -4.80 -16.63 12.68
C LYS A 46 -4.54 -16.79 11.18
N PHE A 47 -5.14 -17.81 10.56
CA PHE A 47 -5.07 -18.02 9.12
C PHE A 47 -5.80 -16.90 8.38
N GLY A 48 -6.99 -16.52 8.83
CA GLY A 48 -7.76 -15.40 8.30
C GLY A 48 -6.99 -14.08 8.35
N ALA A 49 -6.29 -13.78 9.45
CA ALA A 49 -5.44 -12.60 9.55
C ALA A 49 -4.26 -12.64 8.55
N LEU A 50 -3.62 -13.80 8.37
CA LEU A 50 -2.59 -13.99 7.34
C LEU A 50 -3.16 -13.81 5.93
N PHE A 51 -4.29 -14.44 5.64
CA PHE A 51 -4.95 -14.39 4.35
C PHE A 51 -5.38 -12.98 3.99
N ASP A 52 -6.05 -12.27 4.90
CA ASP A 52 -6.47 -10.88 4.72
C ASP A 52 -5.27 -9.94 4.48
N SER A 53 -4.23 -10.07 5.31
CA SER A 53 -3.01 -9.27 5.14
C SER A 53 -2.26 -9.58 3.84
N THR A 54 -2.40 -10.80 3.29
CA THR A 54 -1.85 -11.19 1.99
C THR A 54 -2.67 -10.61 0.84
N LEU A 55 -4.00 -10.71 0.90
CA LEU A 55 -4.89 -10.11 -0.10
C LEU A 55 -4.75 -8.60 -0.16
N ASP A 56 -4.54 -7.94 0.98
CA ASP A 56 -4.20 -6.51 1.06
C ASP A 56 -2.95 -6.16 0.23
N ARG A 57 -1.94 -7.05 0.15
CA ARG A 57 -0.74 -6.79 -0.68
C ARG A 57 -1.00 -6.98 -2.17
N TYR A 58 -1.84 -7.95 -2.54
CA TYR A 58 -2.31 -8.06 -3.92
C TYR A 58 -3.11 -6.81 -4.33
N ALA A 59 -4.01 -6.35 -3.45
CA ALA A 59 -4.78 -5.14 -3.66
C ALA A 59 -3.87 -3.91 -3.84
N ASP A 60 -2.93 -3.68 -2.92
CA ASP A 60 -1.93 -2.60 -3.05
C ASP A 60 -1.18 -2.68 -4.41
N GLY A 61 -0.93 -3.90 -4.91
CA GLY A 61 -0.22 -4.14 -6.16
C GLY A 61 -0.97 -3.80 -7.45
N PHE A 62 -2.28 -4.06 -7.51
CA PHE A 62 -3.05 -3.97 -8.78
C PHE A 62 -3.03 -2.58 -9.41
N ILE A 63 -3.09 -1.52 -8.60
CA ILE A 63 -3.04 -0.13 -9.11
C ILE A 63 -1.69 0.15 -9.77
N PHE A 64 -0.58 -0.15 -9.09
CA PHE A 64 0.75 0.12 -9.65
C PHE A 64 1.07 -0.76 -10.87
N MET A 65 0.59 -2.01 -10.89
CA MET A 65 0.70 -2.87 -12.07
C MET A 65 -0.05 -2.28 -13.27
N GLY A 66 -1.28 -1.79 -13.06
CA GLY A 66 -2.06 -1.12 -14.11
C GLY A 66 -1.36 0.13 -14.65
N LEU A 67 -0.83 0.97 -13.76
CA LEU A 67 -0.08 2.16 -14.16
C LEU A 67 1.20 1.81 -14.94
N ALA A 68 1.98 0.82 -14.47
CA ALA A 68 3.17 0.36 -15.17
C ALA A 68 2.82 -0.17 -16.57
N TYR A 69 1.74 -0.93 -16.72
CA TYR A 69 1.26 -1.41 -18.02
C TYR A 69 0.89 -0.24 -18.95
N TYR A 70 0.09 0.72 -18.46
CA TYR A 70 -0.31 1.89 -19.23
C TYR A 70 0.89 2.69 -19.75
N PHE A 71 1.84 3.03 -18.87
CA PHE A 71 3.01 3.81 -19.26
C PHE A 71 3.99 3.03 -20.13
N SER A 72 4.05 1.70 -19.99
CA SER A 72 4.81 0.85 -20.89
C SER A 72 4.29 0.94 -22.32
N GLY A 73 2.96 0.92 -22.51
CA GLY A 73 2.33 1.11 -23.82
C GLY A 73 2.55 2.51 -24.43
N LYS A 74 2.83 3.52 -23.59
CA LYS A 74 3.20 4.88 -24.02
C LYS A 74 4.71 5.05 -24.29
N GLY A 75 5.53 4.05 -24.00
CA GLY A 75 6.99 4.14 -24.11
C GLY A 75 7.65 4.99 -23.02
N ASP A 76 6.93 5.36 -21.96
CA ASP A 76 7.46 6.15 -20.85
C ASP A 76 8.15 5.24 -19.82
N GLN A 77 9.41 4.90 -20.09
CA GLN A 77 10.21 4.03 -19.24
C GLN A 77 10.40 4.60 -17.83
N GLN A 78 10.44 5.93 -17.68
CA GLN A 78 10.59 6.56 -16.37
C GLN A 78 9.35 6.34 -15.51
N ALA A 79 8.15 6.54 -16.06
CA ALA A 79 6.91 6.32 -15.34
C ALA A 79 6.68 4.83 -15.00
N VAL A 80 7.15 3.91 -15.84
CA VAL A 80 7.18 2.46 -15.52
C VAL A 80 8.06 2.20 -14.30
N LEU A 81 9.30 2.68 -14.32
CA LEU A 81 10.23 2.51 -13.19
C LEU A 81 9.69 3.16 -11.91
N LEU A 82 9.06 4.33 -11.99
CA LEU A 82 8.41 4.98 -10.86
C LEU A 82 7.24 4.16 -10.31
N SER A 83 6.41 3.58 -11.18
CA SER A 83 5.30 2.69 -10.76
C SER A 83 5.82 1.47 -10.01
N MET A 84 6.89 0.84 -10.52
CA MET A 84 7.55 -0.29 -9.87
C MET A 84 8.21 0.09 -8.54
N ALA A 85 8.85 1.26 -8.48
CA ALA A 85 9.44 1.77 -7.24
C ALA A 85 8.36 2.06 -6.18
N ALA A 86 7.27 2.74 -6.55
CA ALA A 86 6.16 3.00 -5.64
C ALA A 86 5.51 1.71 -5.12
N LEU A 87 5.38 0.69 -5.97
CA LEU A 87 4.94 -0.65 -5.58
C LEU A 87 5.90 -1.29 -4.55
N LEU A 88 7.19 -1.35 -4.88
CA LEU A 88 8.21 -1.93 -4.01
C LEU A 88 8.21 -1.25 -2.64
N GLY A 89 8.23 0.07 -2.61
CA GLY A 89 8.21 0.84 -1.36
C GLY A 89 6.93 0.59 -0.55
N THR A 90 5.75 0.51 -1.20
CA THR A 90 4.48 0.18 -0.55
C THR A 90 4.49 -1.19 0.14
N LEU A 91 5.06 -2.20 -0.54
CA LEU A 91 5.23 -3.53 0.02
C LEU A 91 6.24 -3.55 1.17
N LEU A 92 7.38 -2.86 1.01
CA LEU A 92 8.43 -2.78 2.03
C LEU A 92 7.96 -2.10 3.32
N VAL A 93 7.20 -1.00 3.22
CA VAL A 93 6.60 -0.34 4.39
C VAL A 93 5.81 -1.36 5.21
N SER A 94 4.98 -2.16 4.55
CA SER A 94 4.12 -3.16 5.21
C SER A 94 4.92 -4.35 5.75
N TYR A 95 5.88 -4.84 4.97
CA TYR A 95 6.76 -5.96 5.34
C TYR A 95 7.60 -5.64 6.58
N VAL A 96 8.27 -4.49 6.63
CA VAL A 96 9.13 -4.13 7.77
C VAL A 96 8.32 -4.07 9.06
N ARG A 97 7.10 -3.53 9.01
CA ARG A 97 6.21 -3.53 10.18
C ARG A 97 5.82 -4.94 10.60
N ALA A 98 5.35 -5.78 9.67
CA ALA A 98 4.97 -7.15 9.97
C ALA A 98 6.15 -7.97 10.52
N ARG A 99 7.36 -7.77 9.97
CA ARG A 99 8.57 -8.43 10.43
C ARG A 99 8.98 -7.97 11.83
N ALA A 100 8.85 -6.68 12.13
CA ALA A 100 9.09 -6.15 13.47
C ALA A 100 8.12 -6.74 14.49
N GLU A 101 6.82 -6.79 14.17
CA GLU A 101 5.79 -7.38 15.03
C GLU A 101 6.08 -8.88 15.27
N GLY A 102 6.57 -9.61 14.25
CA GLY A 102 7.03 -11.00 14.39
C GLY A 102 8.30 -11.19 15.25
N LEU A 103 9.06 -10.12 15.50
CA LEU A 103 10.16 -10.08 16.46
C LEU A 103 9.70 -9.61 17.86
N ASN A 104 8.39 -9.53 18.10
CA ASN A 104 7.78 -8.95 19.30
C ASN A 104 8.16 -7.47 19.53
N LEU A 105 8.41 -6.72 18.45
CA LEU A 105 8.72 -5.30 18.48
C LEU A 105 7.60 -4.49 17.84
N GLU A 106 7.11 -3.48 18.55
CA GLU A 106 6.07 -2.60 18.03
C GLU A 106 6.66 -1.59 17.02
N CYS A 107 6.10 -1.57 15.81
CA CYS A 107 6.53 -0.68 14.71
C CYS A 107 5.33 0.10 14.14
N LYS A 108 4.85 1.11 14.89
CA LYS A 108 3.76 1.98 14.46
C LYS A 108 4.21 3.32 13.84
N VAL A 109 5.51 3.55 13.74
CA VAL A 109 6.07 4.80 13.17
C VAL A 109 5.99 4.83 11.65
N GLY A 110 6.22 6.03 11.08
CA GLY A 110 6.34 6.24 9.63
C GLY A 110 5.36 7.27 9.10
N LEU A 111 5.79 8.06 8.11
CA LEU A 111 4.96 9.13 7.52
C LEU A 111 3.99 8.63 6.46
N PHE A 112 4.40 7.69 5.61
CA PHE A 112 3.57 7.12 4.54
C PHE A 112 2.93 5.80 4.99
N THR A 113 1.98 5.89 5.93
CA THR A 113 1.16 4.74 6.32
C THR A 113 0.12 4.42 5.22
N ARG A 114 -0.77 3.45 5.46
CA ARG A 114 -1.76 3.02 4.46
C ARG A 114 -2.68 4.18 4.06
N MET A 115 -3.08 5.02 5.02
CA MET A 115 -4.01 6.13 4.77
C MET A 115 -3.36 7.20 3.88
N GLU A 116 -2.15 7.65 4.19
CA GLU A 116 -1.46 8.68 3.41
C GLU A 116 -1.19 8.20 1.98
N ARG A 117 -0.80 6.93 1.80
CA ARG A 117 -0.66 6.35 0.46
C ARG A 117 -1.98 6.38 -0.30
N MET A 118 -3.09 6.01 0.34
CA MET A 118 -4.40 6.01 -0.30
C MET A 118 -4.81 7.42 -0.72
N PHE A 119 -4.55 8.45 0.09
CA PHE A 119 -4.81 9.84 -0.29
C PHE A 119 -4.01 10.26 -1.52
N VAL A 120 -2.72 9.90 -1.60
CA VAL A 120 -1.90 10.23 -2.78
C VAL A 120 -2.39 9.46 -4.01
N ILE A 121 -2.73 8.18 -3.88
CA ILE A 121 -3.28 7.36 -4.97
C ILE A 121 -4.59 7.96 -5.50
N LEU A 122 -5.53 8.27 -4.62
CA LEU A 122 -6.80 8.86 -5.02
C LEU A 122 -6.59 10.25 -5.63
N GLY A 123 -5.76 11.10 -5.01
CA GLY A 123 -5.46 12.43 -5.52
C GLY A 123 -4.85 12.40 -6.91
N MET A 124 -3.84 11.56 -7.14
CA MET A 124 -3.17 11.47 -8.43
C MET A 124 -4.08 10.90 -9.54
N LEU A 125 -4.96 9.95 -9.21
CA LEU A 125 -5.89 9.35 -10.16
C LEU A 125 -7.07 10.28 -10.50
N LEU A 126 -7.65 10.97 -9.51
CA LEU A 126 -8.76 11.91 -9.70
C LEU A 126 -8.35 13.15 -10.51
N THR A 127 -7.12 13.63 -10.32
CA THR A 127 -6.61 14.83 -11.00
C THR A 127 -5.90 14.52 -12.33
N GLY A 128 -5.56 13.25 -12.57
CA GLY A 128 -4.69 12.84 -13.67
C GLY A 128 -3.22 13.17 -13.46
N TRP A 129 -2.82 13.75 -12.32
CA TRP A 129 -1.43 14.07 -11.99
C TRP A 129 -0.66 12.84 -11.50
N VAL A 130 -0.69 11.77 -12.31
CA VAL A 130 -0.18 10.44 -11.95
C VAL A 130 1.33 10.46 -11.73
N ILE A 131 2.12 11.09 -12.61
CA ILE A 131 3.58 11.09 -12.51
C ILE A 131 4.06 11.79 -11.22
N PRO A 132 3.60 13.01 -10.87
CA PRO A 132 3.92 13.60 -9.56
C PRO A 132 3.49 12.72 -8.38
N GLY A 133 2.31 12.10 -8.44
CA GLY A 133 1.83 11.18 -7.40
C GLY A 133 2.73 9.96 -7.23
N LEU A 134 3.21 9.37 -8.33
CA LEU A 134 4.16 8.26 -8.31
C LEU A 134 5.50 8.66 -7.68
N TRP A 135 6.01 9.86 -7.96
CA TRP A 135 7.20 10.39 -7.29
C TRP A 135 7.02 10.52 -5.78
N ILE A 136 5.90 11.10 -5.36
CA ILE A 136 5.56 11.26 -3.94
C ILE A 136 5.49 9.89 -3.26
N LEU A 137 4.81 8.92 -3.88
CA LEU A 137 4.70 7.56 -3.34
C LEU A 137 6.06 6.85 -3.30
N ALA A 138 6.83 6.88 -4.39
CA ALA A 138 8.13 6.22 -4.46
C ALA A 138 9.08 6.75 -3.37
N ILE A 139 9.21 8.07 -3.24
CA ILE A 139 10.10 8.68 -2.24
C ILE A 139 9.54 8.47 -0.83
N GLY A 140 8.26 8.79 -0.60
CA GLY A 140 7.64 8.75 0.72
C GLY A 140 7.63 7.37 1.34
N THR A 141 7.37 6.32 0.54
CA THR A 141 7.34 4.94 1.02
C THR A 141 8.72 4.37 1.30
N HIS A 142 9.74 4.66 0.48
CA HIS A 142 11.12 4.25 0.77
C HIS A 142 11.67 4.98 1.99
N PHE A 143 11.42 6.29 2.10
CA PHE A 143 11.78 7.05 3.29
C PHE A 143 11.14 6.46 4.55
N THR A 144 9.84 6.15 4.50
CA THR A 144 9.12 5.51 5.61
C THR A 144 9.67 4.13 5.94
N THR A 145 10.09 3.36 4.93
CA THR A 145 10.74 2.05 5.14
C THR A 145 12.03 2.23 5.94
N ILE A 146 12.87 3.20 5.55
CA ILE A 146 14.13 3.50 6.26
C ILE A 146 13.84 3.96 7.70
N GLN A 147 12.85 4.83 7.90
CA GLN A 147 12.42 5.26 9.25
C GLN A 147 12.05 4.06 10.14
N ARG A 148 11.29 3.10 9.59
CA ARG A 148 10.87 1.89 10.31
C ARG A 148 12.06 0.99 10.66
N ILE A 149 12.96 0.76 9.71
CA ILE A 149 14.18 -0.03 9.95
C ILE A 149 15.00 0.60 11.08
N TRP A 150 15.21 1.91 11.03
CA TRP A 150 15.99 2.62 12.04
C TRP A 150 15.33 2.57 13.43
N HIS A 151 14.01 2.73 13.50
CA HIS A 151 13.25 2.58 14.75
C HIS A 151 13.42 1.18 15.35
N VAL A 152 13.28 0.14 14.54
CA VAL A 152 13.44 -1.26 14.97
C VAL A 152 14.88 -1.53 15.42
N TYR A 153 15.88 -1.04 14.70
CA TYR A 153 17.29 -1.14 15.08
C TYR A 153 17.55 -0.54 16.47
N ARG A 154 17.04 0.66 16.74
CA ARG A 154 17.19 1.30 18.07
C ARG A 154 16.49 0.54 19.18
N ALA A 155 15.32 -0.04 18.89
CA ALA A 155 14.59 -0.84 19.86
C ALA A 155 15.36 -2.11 20.25
N ILE A 156 15.96 -2.80 19.27
CA ILE A 156 16.81 -3.98 19.50
C ILE A 156 18.02 -3.62 20.36
N GLN A 157 18.74 -2.54 20.01
CA GLN A 157 19.92 -2.10 20.77
C GLN A 157 19.56 -1.80 22.23
N LYS A 158 18.42 -1.13 22.48
CA LYS A 158 17.96 -0.83 23.84
C LYS A 158 17.66 -2.10 24.65
N GLN A 159 17.10 -3.14 24.04
CA GLN A 159 16.86 -4.42 24.69
C GLN A 159 18.16 -5.13 25.05
N MET A 160 19.16 -5.13 24.16
CA MET A 160 20.46 -5.74 24.40
C MET A 160 21.25 -5.06 25.53
N THR A 161 21.11 -3.75 25.70
CA THR A 161 21.80 -3.00 26.77
C THR A 161 21.10 -3.11 28.13
N ALA A 162 19.87 -3.62 28.18
CA ALA A 162 19.04 -3.66 29.40
C ALA A 162 18.96 -5.06 30.04
N GLY A 163 19.46 -6.09 29.36
CA GLY A 163 19.59 -7.46 29.89
C GLY A 163 21.05 -7.77 30.20
#